data_AF-A0A1M7YYV8-F1
#
_entry.id   AF-A0A1M7YYV8-F1
#
_cell.length_a   1.000
_cell.length_b   1.000
_cell.length_c   1.000
_cell.angle_alpha   90.00
_cell.angle_beta   90.00
_cell.angle_gamma   90.00
#
_symmetry.space_group_name_H-M   'P 1'
#
loop_
_entity.id
_entity.type
_entity.pdbx_description
1 polymer ?
#
loop_
_entity_poly.entity_id
_entity_poly.type
_entity_poly.pdbx_seq_one_letter_code
_entity_poly.pdbx_strand_id
1 'polypeptide(L)' 'MVITMAIQEGTFAEACYNMNSIEELENALQTGADESDMKVWNLTEDEWREQIETAIKEIKEDTE' A
#
# COMPACT_ATOMS: atom_id res chain seq x y z
N MET A 1 10.97 -14.58 7.96
CA MET A 1 10.03 -13.71 7.23
C MET A 1 10.69 -13.41 5.91
N VAL A 2 10.11 -13.91 4.82
CA VAL A 2 10.54 -13.51 3.48
C VAL A 2 9.69 -12.29 3.15
N ILE A 3 10.23 -11.10 3.41
CA ILE A 3 9.69 -9.90 2.78
C ILE A 3 10.19 -10.03 1.35
N THR A 4 9.30 -10.44 0.47
CA THR A 4 9.51 -10.47 -0.97
C THR A 4 10.01 -9.10 -1.43
N MET A 5 10.98 -9.12 -2.33
CA MET A 5 12.01 -8.08 -2.51
C MET A 5 11.51 -6.70 -2.99
N ALA A 6 10.21 -6.42 -3.09
CA ALA A 6 9.69 -5.17 -3.66
C ALA A 6 9.21 -4.13 -2.63
N ILE A 7 8.67 -4.54 -1.48
CA ILE A 7 8.20 -3.59 -0.46
C ILE A 7 9.32 -3.31 0.54
N GLN A 8 9.68 -2.04 0.68
CA GLN A 8 10.66 -1.61 1.66
C GLN A 8 10.05 -1.57 3.08
N GLU A 9 10.75 -2.14 4.07
CA GLU A 9 10.33 -2.10 5.48
C GLU A 9 10.15 -0.66 5.99
N GLY A 10 9.10 -0.43 6.76
CA GLY A 10 8.75 0.88 7.32
C GLY A 10 8.11 1.84 6.32
N THR A 11 7.73 1.38 5.13
CA THR A 11 6.97 2.19 4.16
C THR A 11 5.46 2.03 4.35
N PHE A 12 4.71 2.95 3.77
CA PHE A 12 3.25 2.84 3.74
C PHE A 12 2.79 1.60 2.97
N ALA A 13 3.49 1.23 1.89
CA ALA A 13 3.21 -0.01 1.16
C ALA A 13 3.28 -1.26 2.07
N GLU A 14 4.25 -1.32 2.99
CA GLU A 14 4.34 -2.43 3.97
C GLU A 14 3.13 -2.44 4.92
N ALA A 15 2.75 -1.28 5.44
CA ALA A 15 1.58 -1.19 6.31
C ALA A 15 0.31 -1.60 5.56
N CYS A 16 0.14 -1.15 4.32
CA CYS A 16 -0.94 -1.55 3.43
C CYS A 16 -0.97 -3.07 3.21
N TYR A 17 0.16 -3.66 2.83
CA TYR A 17 0.31 -5.10 2.60
C TYR A 17 -0.05 -5.95 3.81
N ASN A 18 0.42 -5.54 5.00
CA ASN A 18 0.24 -6.34 6.21
C ASN A 18 -1.12 -6.15 6.90
N MET A 19 -1.74 -4.98 6.74
CA MET A 19 -2.94 -4.60 7.50
C MET A 19 -4.23 -4.62 6.69
N ASN A 20 -4.16 -4.69 5.36
CA ASN A 20 -5.33 -4.59 4.49
C ASN A 20 -5.38 -5.74 3.49
N SER A 21 -6.59 -6.07 3.07
CA SER A 21 -6.84 -6.99 1.97
C SER A 21 -6.71 -6.27 0.63
N ILE A 22 -6.44 -7.02 -0.43
CA ILE A 22 -6.39 -6.49 -1.81
C ILE A 22 -7.65 -5.70 -2.20
N GLU A 23 -8.84 -6.16 -1.79
CA GLU A 23 -10.12 -5.50 -2.07
C GLU A 23 -10.23 -4.15 -1.37
N GLU A 24 -9.70 -4.03 -0.15
CA GLU A 24 -9.68 -2.78 0.62
C GLU A 24 -8.76 -1.75 -0.03
N LEU A 25 -7.59 -2.20 -0.49
CA LEU A 25 -6.62 -1.36 -1.20
C LEU A 25 -7.13 -0.91 -2.57
N GLU A 26 -7.78 -1.80 -3.34
CA GLU A 26 -8.42 -1.44 -4.60
C GLU A 26 -9.58 -0.46 -4.39
N ASN A 27 -10.34 -0.61 -3.30
CA ASN A 27 -11.38 0.36 -2.94
C ASN A 27 -10.79 1.72 -2.55
N ALA A 28 -9.70 1.74 -1.79
CA ALA A 28 -8.99 2.96 -1.40
C ALA A 28 -8.54 3.77 -2.63
N LEU A 29 -8.02 3.11 -3.67
CA LEU A 29 -7.67 3.77 -4.94
C LEU A 29 -8.88 4.41 -5.65
N GLN A 30 -10.09 3.84 -5.47
CA GLN A 30 -11.31 4.39 -6.06
C GLN A 30 -11.88 5.57 -5.25
N THR A 31 -11.77 5.52 -3.92
CA THR A 31 -12.26 6.59 -3.04
C THR A 31 -11.33 7.80 -3.02
N GLY A 32 -10.05 7.61 -3.34
CA GLY A 32 -9.02 8.64 -3.32
C GLY A 32 -8.16 8.59 -2.05
N ALA A 33 -7.09 9.38 -2.03
CA ALA A 33 -6.11 9.37 -0.94
C ALA A 33 -6.71 9.83 0.39
N ASP A 34 -6.44 9.08 1.45
CA ASP A 34 -6.83 9.44 2.80
C ASP A 34 -5.90 10.54 3.35
N GLU A 35 -6.48 11.69 3.71
CA GLU A 35 -5.73 12.83 4.25
C GLU A 35 -5.00 12.52 5.57
N SER A 36 -5.50 11.57 6.35
CA SER A 36 -4.88 11.15 7.61
C SER A 36 -3.66 10.29 7.31
N ASP A 37 -3.76 9.33 6.39
CA ASP A 37 -2.63 8.50 5.95
C ASP A 37 -1.52 9.37 5.36
N MET A 38 -1.87 10.31 4.46
CA MET A 38 -0.90 11.24 3.89
C MET A 38 -0.18 12.06 4.96
N LYS A 39 -0.86 12.49 6.03
CA LYS A 39 -0.24 13.24 7.14
C LYS A 39 0.61 12.36 8.05
N VAL A 40 0.16 11.14 8.35
CA VAL A 40 0.87 10.20 9.23
C VAL A 40 2.14 9.70 8.57
N TRP A 41 2.07 9.37 7.28
CA TRP A 41 3.17 8.83 6.51
C TRP A 41 3.97 9.89 5.76
N ASN A 42 3.54 11.16 5.84
CA ASN A 42 4.16 12.31 5.16
C ASN A 42 4.31 12.08 3.65
N LEU A 43 3.20 11.69 3.01
CA LEU A 43 3.10 11.39 1.59
C LEU A 43 2.26 12.44 0.87
N THR A 44 2.58 12.69 -0.38
CA THR A 44 1.65 13.32 -1.32
C THR A 44 0.59 12.33 -1.79
N GLU A 45 -0.47 12.82 -2.44
CA GLU A 45 -1.52 11.97 -2.99
C GLU A 45 -0.96 10.98 -4.04
N ASP A 46 -0.05 11.44 -4.91
CA ASP A 46 0.61 10.59 -5.90
C ASP A 46 1.48 9.51 -5.22
N GLU A 47 2.27 9.87 -4.21
CA GLU A 47 3.07 8.90 -3.46
C GLU A 47 2.19 7.90 -2.70
N TRP A 48 1.08 8.35 -2.09
CA TRP A 48 0.13 7.45 -1.42
C TRP A 48 -0.45 6.43 -2.40
N ARG A 49 -0.83 6.85 -3.61
CA ARG A 49 -1.32 5.94 -4.64
C ARG A 49 -0.26 4.95 -5.09
N GLU A 50 0.96 5.42 -5.36
CA GLU A 50 2.07 4.55 -5.79
C GLU A 50 2.38 3.47 -4.74
N GLN A 51 2.33 3.83 -3.45
CA GLN A 51 2.55 2.91 -2.34
C GLN A 51 1.43 1.86 -2.24
N ILE A 52 0.17 2.25 -2.46
CA ILE A 52 -0.96 1.30 -2.49
C ILE A 52 -0.88 0.38 -3.71
N GLU A 53 -0.57 0.91 -4.89
CA GLU A 53 -0.38 0.09 -6.10
C GLU A 53 0.76 -0.92 -5.92
N THR A 54 1.84 -0.51 -5.25
CA THR A 54 2.96 -1.40 -4.89
C THR A 54 2.49 -2.51 -3.93
N ALA A 55 1.72 -2.16 -2.90
CA ALA A 55 1.15 -3.13 -1.96
C ALA A 55 0.23 -4.14 -2.67
N ILE A 56 -0.69 -3.67 -3.53
CA ILE A 56 -1.59 -4.51 -4.31
C ILE A 56 -0.81 -5.46 -5.21
N LYS A 57 0.20 -4.95 -5.91
CA LYS A 57 1.04 -5.76 -6.81
C LYS A 57 1.69 -6.91 -6.05
N GLU A 58 2.25 -6.62 -4.88
CA GLU A 58 2.91 -7.63 -4.07
C GLU A 58 1.93 -8.67 -3.51
N ILE A 59 0.75 -8.26 -3.03
CA ILE A 59 -0.29 -9.20 -2.57
C ILE A 59 -0.71 -10.14 -3.72
N LYS A 60 -0.83 -9.61 -4.95
CA LYS A 60 -1.13 -10.41 -6.14
C LYS A 60 -0.01 -11.41 -6.42
N GLU A 61 1.25 -10.99 -6.38
CA GLU A 61 2.40 -11.86 -6.61
C GLU A 61 2.59 -12.94 -5.54
N ASP A 62 2.28 -12.68 -4.26
CA ASP A 62 2.37 -13.68 -3.18
C ASP A 62 1.21 -14.70 -3.22
N THR A 63 0.10 -14.35 -3.87
CA THR A 63 -1.10 -15.20 -3.98
C THR A 63 -1.10 -16.13 -5.21
N GLU A 64 -0.17 -15.96 -6.17
CA GLU A 64 0.01 -16.82 -7.36
C GLU A 64 1.06 -17.93 -7.17
#